data_AF-A0A9E1SRM4-F1
#
_entry.id   AF-A0A9E1SRM4-F1
#
_cell.length_a   1.000
_cell.length_b   1.000
_cell.length_c   1.000
_cell.angle_alpha   90.00
_cell.angle_beta   90.00
_cell.angle_gamma   90.00
#
_symmetry.space_group_name_H-M   'P 1'
#
loop_
_entity.id
_entity.type
_entity.pdbx_description
1 polymer ?
#
loop_
_entity_poly.entity_id
_entity_poly.type
_entity_poly.pdbx_seq_one_letter_code
_entity_poly.pdbx_strand_id
1 'polypeptide(L)'
;MVDKFKETSLRYHTEPTPGKMAIIPTKPLANQRDLARAYSPGVAFACEAIVEDPAAVAQMTIRSNLVGVVTNGSAVLGLGNIGPLASKPVMEGKAVLFKKFAGINVFDIEIDQSDPQKLIEIIASLEPTFGAINLEDIKAPECFVVEKALQERMNIPVFHDDQHGTAIVAGAAISNGLRIVDKKIEDVKLVATGGGAASLACLDLLVSLGLKRENVSLIDIEGVVYVGRKEDMNEYKDRYARKTKDRTLDDAIKDADVFLGLSAPGILKPAMVKKMADKPFILALANPTPEITPEECKKVRPDAVIATGRSDYPNQVNNVLCFPFLFRGALDVGATVINDEMKKACVWAI
;
A
#
# COMPACT_ATOMS: atom_id res chain seq x y z
N MET A 1 -12.43 2.12 -27.72
CA MET A 1 -12.72 2.44 -26.29
C MET A 1 -11.46 2.76 -25.51
N VAL A 2 -10.38 1.96 -25.62
CA VAL A 2 -9.09 2.19 -24.95
C VAL A 2 -8.47 3.55 -25.28
N ASP A 3 -8.45 3.95 -26.56
CA ASP A 3 -7.85 5.23 -26.97
C ASP A 3 -8.59 6.45 -26.38
N LYS A 4 -9.93 6.38 -26.28
CA LYS A 4 -10.73 7.45 -25.68
C LYS A 4 -10.46 7.59 -24.18
N PHE A 5 -10.32 6.46 -23.46
CA PHE A 5 -10.03 6.50 -22.02
C PHE A 5 -8.63 7.05 -21.74
N LYS A 6 -7.64 6.69 -22.57
CA LYS A 6 -6.28 7.24 -22.50
C LYS A 6 -6.31 8.76 -22.70
N GLU A 7 -6.95 9.23 -23.77
CA GLU A 7 -7.07 10.66 -24.06
C GLU A 7 -7.75 11.43 -22.92
N THR A 8 -8.88 10.93 -22.41
CA THR A 8 -9.58 11.57 -21.30
C THR A 8 -8.78 11.58 -20.00
N SER A 9 -7.97 10.54 -19.77
CA SER A 9 -7.09 10.46 -18.60
C SER A 9 -5.95 11.48 -18.70
N LEU A 10 -5.33 11.63 -19.87
CA LEU A 10 -4.30 12.66 -20.08
C LEU A 10 -4.87 14.07 -19.89
N ARG A 11 -6.06 14.34 -20.46
CA ARG A 11 -6.74 15.64 -20.29
C ARG A 11 -7.06 15.94 -18.83
N TYR A 12 -7.44 14.94 -18.04
CA TYR A 12 -7.66 15.09 -16.60
C TYR A 12 -6.42 15.62 -15.85
N HIS A 13 -5.21 15.33 -16.34
CA HIS A 13 -3.97 15.80 -15.74
C HIS A 13 -3.47 17.16 -16.27
N THR A 14 -3.97 17.61 -17.42
CA THR A 14 -3.47 18.83 -18.11
C THR A 14 -4.45 19.99 -18.09
N GLU A 15 -5.76 19.71 -17.99
CA GLU A 15 -6.84 20.70 -18.16
C GLU A 15 -7.72 20.83 -16.92
N PRO A 16 -8.24 22.04 -16.62
CA PRO A 16 -7.84 23.33 -17.19
C PRO A 16 -6.49 23.84 -16.66
N THR A 17 -5.92 23.16 -15.67
CA THR A 17 -4.64 23.49 -15.05
C THR A 17 -3.87 22.19 -14.81
N PRO A 18 -2.56 22.13 -15.13
CA PRO A 18 -1.78 20.92 -14.91
C PRO A 18 -1.69 20.51 -13.43
N GLY A 19 -1.64 19.19 -13.21
CA GLY A 19 -1.53 18.59 -11.88
C GLY A 19 -2.88 18.43 -11.17
N LYS A 20 -2.86 17.80 -9.99
CA LYS A 20 -4.08 17.45 -9.24
C LYS A 20 -4.26 18.21 -7.93
N MET A 21 -3.27 18.98 -7.50
CA MET A 21 -3.29 19.68 -6.22
C MET A 21 -2.71 21.09 -6.30
N ALA A 22 -3.08 21.91 -5.34
CA ALA A 22 -2.59 23.28 -5.16
C ALA A 22 -2.48 23.60 -3.67
N ILE A 23 -1.60 24.53 -3.31
CA ILE A 23 -1.48 25.06 -1.95
C ILE A 23 -2.40 26.28 -1.82
N ILE A 24 -3.25 26.28 -0.79
CA ILE A 24 -4.21 27.36 -0.53
C ILE A 24 -3.97 27.88 0.90
N PRO A 25 -3.78 29.20 1.09
CA PRO A 25 -3.69 29.80 2.43
C PRO A 25 -4.96 29.54 3.25
N THR A 26 -4.80 29.19 4.53
CA THR A 26 -5.93 28.94 5.44
C THR A 26 -6.30 30.15 6.30
N LYS A 27 -5.46 31.18 6.31
CA LYS A 27 -5.67 32.43 7.05
C LYS A 27 -5.83 33.60 6.06
N PRO A 28 -6.61 34.63 6.40
CA PRO A 28 -6.72 35.83 5.58
C PRO A 28 -5.35 36.47 5.32
N LEU A 29 -5.19 37.05 4.12
CA LEU A 29 -4.02 37.81 3.68
C LEU A 29 -4.46 39.09 2.95
N ALA A 30 -5.54 39.72 3.41
CA ALA A 30 -6.25 40.76 2.65
C ALA A 30 -5.69 42.17 2.89
N ASN A 31 -4.93 42.39 3.96
CA ASN A 31 -4.47 43.71 4.37
C ASN A 31 -3.15 43.66 5.16
N GLN A 32 -2.61 44.83 5.50
CA GLN A 32 -1.33 44.96 6.22
C GLN A 32 -1.34 44.26 7.59
N ARG A 33 -2.46 44.29 8.31
CA ARG A 33 -2.58 43.64 9.63
C ARG A 33 -2.50 42.12 9.49
N ASP A 34 -3.10 41.55 8.45
CA ASP A 34 -3.00 40.13 8.16
C ASP A 34 -1.57 39.74 7.78
N LEU A 35 -0.92 40.52 6.92
CA LEU A 35 0.47 40.26 6.51
C LEU A 35 1.45 40.34 7.70
N ALA A 36 1.28 41.33 8.57
CA ALA A 36 2.10 41.51 9.77
C ALA A 36 1.94 40.36 10.79
N ARG A 37 0.87 39.57 10.70
CA ARG A 37 0.64 38.37 11.52
C ARG A 37 1.14 37.09 10.83
N ALA A 38 0.86 36.96 9.53
CA ALA A 38 1.23 35.79 8.75
C ALA A 38 2.75 35.70 8.52
N TYR A 39 3.43 36.85 8.54
CA TYR A 39 4.88 36.93 8.38
C TYR A 39 5.46 37.94 9.37
N SER A 40 6.54 38.62 9.00
CA SER A 40 7.20 39.60 9.86
C SER A 40 6.28 40.80 10.18
N PRO A 41 6.26 41.28 11.44
CA PRO A 41 7.03 40.75 12.58
C PRO A 41 6.33 39.60 13.34
N GLY A 42 5.02 39.40 13.16
CA GLY A 42 4.20 38.55 14.04
C GLY A 42 4.54 37.07 14.04
N VAL A 43 5.05 36.52 12.94
CA VAL A 43 5.47 35.10 12.85
C VAL A 43 6.55 34.75 13.88
N ALA A 44 7.36 35.72 14.32
CA ALA A 44 8.41 35.52 15.31
C ALA A 44 7.85 34.97 16.63
N PHE A 45 6.68 35.41 17.06
CA PHE A 45 6.06 34.94 18.30
C PHE A 45 5.66 33.45 18.24
N ALA A 46 5.26 32.95 17.07
CA ALA A 46 4.99 31.52 16.89
C ALA A 46 6.30 30.72 16.92
N CYS A 47 7.39 31.24 16.35
CA CYS A 47 8.71 30.63 16.42
C CYS A 47 9.24 30.60 17.86
N GLU A 48 9.16 31.70 18.60
CA GLU A 48 9.56 31.80 20.00
C GLU A 48 8.78 30.80 20.87
N ALA A 49 7.46 30.68 20.68
CA ALA A 49 6.65 29.70 21.39
C ALA A 49 7.10 28.25 21.13
N ILE A 50 7.56 27.92 19.92
CA ILE A 50 8.09 26.58 19.58
C ILE A 50 9.50 26.38 20.17
N VAL A 51 10.30 27.45 20.29
CA VAL A 51 11.60 27.40 20.98
C VAL A 51 11.41 27.15 22.48
N GLU A 52 10.39 27.77 23.10
CA GLU A 52 10.04 27.57 24.51
C GLU A 52 9.45 26.18 24.77
N ASP A 53 8.55 25.71 23.91
CA ASP A 53 7.95 24.37 23.95
C ASP A 53 7.86 23.75 22.53
N PRO A 54 8.76 22.81 22.18
CA PRO A 54 8.74 22.15 20.88
C PRO A 54 7.40 21.47 20.54
N ALA A 55 6.61 21.04 21.53
CA ALA A 55 5.30 20.42 21.30
C ALA A 55 4.27 21.41 20.70
N ALA A 56 4.46 22.73 20.91
CA ALA A 56 3.60 23.77 20.35
C ALA A 56 3.56 23.75 18.81
N VAL A 57 4.56 23.14 18.14
CA VAL A 57 4.58 22.98 16.68
C VAL A 57 3.32 22.30 16.15
N ALA A 58 2.72 21.39 16.94
CA ALA A 58 1.51 20.65 16.55
C ALA A 58 0.26 21.54 16.48
N GLN A 59 0.25 22.66 17.20
CA GLN A 59 -0.88 23.60 17.25
C GLN A 59 -0.63 24.87 16.42
N MET A 60 0.64 25.27 16.31
CA MET A 60 1.05 26.51 15.64
C MET A 60 1.33 26.33 14.14
N THR A 61 1.41 25.09 13.67
CA THR A 61 1.71 24.78 12.26
C THR A 61 0.77 23.71 11.70
N ILE A 62 0.89 23.43 10.41
CA ILE A 62 0.13 22.34 9.77
C ILE A 62 0.69 20.95 10.08
N ARG A 63 1.84 20.84 10.79
CA ARG A 63 2.59 19.59 10.98
C ARG A 63 1.73 18.42 11.45
N SER A 64 0.88 18.64 12.44
CA SER A 64 0.01 17.60 13.03
C SER A 64 -1.01 17.00 12.05
N ASN A 65 -1.26 17.67 10.93
CA ASN A 65 -2.17 17.22 9.87
C ASN A 65 -1.47 17.13 8.51
N LEU A 66 -0.14 17.11 8.47
CA LEU A 66 0.66 17.06 7.24
C LEU A 66 1.37 15.71 7.12
N VAL A 67 1.11 14.99 6.03
CA VAL A 67 1.78 13.72 5.70
C VAL A 67 2.73 13.93 4.52
N GLY A 68 3.92 13.35 4.60
CA GLY A 68 4.84 13.26 3.47
C GLY A 68 4.56 11.98 2.70
N VAL A 69 4.08 12.08 1.46
CA VAL A 69 4.00 10.93 0.55
C VAL A 69 5.33 10.87 -0.20
N VAL A 70 6.17 9.91 0.15
CA VAL A 70 7.57 9.87 -0.27
C VAL A 70 7.84 8.66 -1.15
N THR A 71 8.45 8.89 -2.31
CA THR A 71 8.86 7.85 -3.25
C THR A 71 10.23 8.15 -3.86
N ASN A 72 10.89 7.15 -4.43
CA ASN A 72 11.98 7.35 -5.39
C ASN A 72 11.63 6.89 -6.82
N GLY A 73 10.37 6.50 -7.06
CA GLY A 73 9.86 6.07 -8.36
C GLY A 73 10.42 4.74 -8.88
N SER A 74 10.95 3.90 -7.99
CA SER A 74 11.62 2.64 -8.37
C SER A 74 10.67 1.45 -8.58
N ALA A 75 9.42 1.54 -8.14
CA ALA A 75 8.41 0.49 -8.30
C ALA A 75 7.00 1.04 -8.54
N VAL A 76 6.86 2.00 -9.47
CA VAL A 76 5.58 2.70 -9.68
C VAL A 76 4.55 1.78 -10.31
N LEU A 77 3.51 1.43 -9.55
CA LEU A 77 2.43 0.54 -10.00
C LEU A 77 2.98 -0.75 -10.65
N GLY A 78 2.41 -1.18 -11.79
CA GLY A 78 2.97 -2.25 -12.63
C GLY A 78 3.99 -1.77 -13.68
N LEU A 79 4.44 -0.51 -13.60
CA LEU A 79 5.37 0.09 -14.58
C LEU A 79 6.84 -0.11 -14.19
N GLY A 80 7.10 -0.43 -12.93
CA GLY A 80 8.46 -0.66 -12.40
C GLY A 80 9.23 0.64 -12.18
N ASN A 81 10.53 0.61 -12.43
CA ASN A 81 11.40 1.75 -12.22
C ASN A 81 11.29 2.74 -13.38
N ILE A 82 10.45 3.75 -13.21
CA ILE A 82 10.25 4.85 -14.18
C ILE A 82 10.83 6.18 -13.68
N GLY A 83 11.42 6.18 -12.49
CA GLY A 83 12.06 7.32 -11.87
C GLY A 83 11.10 8.33 -11.23
N PRO A 84 11.64 9.27 -10.44
CA PRO A 84 10.87 10.19 -9.61
C PRO A 84 9.97 11.14 -10.42
N LEU A 85 10.39 11.60 -11.60
CA LEU A 85 9.56 12.52 -12.39
C LEU A 85 8.29 11.84 -12.91
N ALA A 86 8.39 10.57 -13.32
CA ALA A 86 7.26 9.84 -13.86
C ALA A 86 6.35 9.27 -12.76
N SER A 87 6.83 9.18 -11.51
CA SER A 87 6.01 8.78 -10.35
C SER A 87 5.11 9.91 -9.85
N LYS A 88 5.45 11.17 -10.11
CA LYS A 88 4.73 12.36 -9.62
C LYS A 88 3.21 12.32 -9.81
N PRO A 89 2.65 11.95 -10.97
CA PRO A 89 1.21 11.84 -11.12
C PRO A 89 0.58 10.82 -10.16
N VAL A 90 1.27 9.75 -9.78
CA VAL A 90 0.76 8.78 -8.79
C VAL A 90 0.77 9.39 -7.39
N MET A 91 1.86 10.07 -7.00
CA MET A 91 2.00 10.69 -5.68
C MET A 91 1.00 11.82 -5.45
N GLU A 92 0.81 12.71 -6.42
CA GLU A 92 -0.28 13.70 -6.38
C GLU A 92 -1.66 13.02 -6.25
N GLY A 93 -1.81 11.84 -6.82
CA GLY A 93 -3.01 11.01 -6.67
C GLY A 93 -3.24 10.61 -5.23
N LYS A 94 -2.23 10.06 -4.57
CA LYS A 94 -2.29 9.71 -3.15
C LYS A 94 -2.60 10.95 -2.30
N ALA A 95 -1.97 12.08 -2.59
CA ALA A 95 -2.20 13.35 -1.91
C ALA A 95 -3.67 13.80 -1.95
N VAL A 96 -4.31 13.80 -3.14
CA VAL A 96 -5.72 14.20 -3.24
C VAL A 96 -6.66 13.19 -2.58
N LEU A 97 -6.31 11.91 -2.53
CA LEU A 97 -7.11 10.88 -1.85
C LEU A 97 -7.04 11.06 -0.33
N PHE A 98 -5.85 11.29 0.25
CA PHE A 98 -5.68 11.67 1.65
C PHE A 98 -6.55 12.89 2.00
N LYS A 99 -6.48 13.93 1.17
CA LYS A 99 -7.23 15.16 1.41
C LYS A 99 -8.74 14.94 1.32
N LYS A 100 -9.19 14.24 0.29
CA LYS A 100 -10.62 14.03 -0.01
C LYS A 100 -11.31 13.14 1.03
N PHE A 101 -10.66 12.06 1.46
CA PHE A 101 -11.29 11.06 2.32
C PHE A 101 -11.02 11.26 3.81
N ALA A 102 -9.91 11.90 4.18
CA ALA A 102 -9.51 12.05 5.58
C ALA A 102 -9.18 13.49 6.02
N GLY A 103 -9.30 14.48 5.11
CA GLY A 103 -8.98 15.88 5.41
C GLY A 103 -7.49 16.15 5.68
N ILE A 104 -6.62 15.17 5.40
CA ILE A 104 -5.19 15.23 5.65
C ILE A 104 -4.51 16.07 4.57
N ASN A 105 -3.61 16.97 4.97
CA ASN A 105 -2.77 17.70 4.02
C ASN A 105 -1.58 16.84 3.66
N VAL A 106 -1.13 16.94 2.41
CA VAL A 106 -0.01 16.14 1.91
C VAL A 106 0.96 17.02 1.14
N PHE A 107 2.25 16.74 1.31
CA PHE A 107 3.24 17.03 0.28
C PHE A 107 3.76 15.72 -0.29
N ASP A 108 3.66 15.59 -1.61
CA ASP A 108 4.34 14.57 -2.38
C ASP A 108 5.83 14.93 -2.54
N ILE A 109 6.71 13.97 -2.31
CA ILE A 109 8.16 14.11 -2.38
C ILE A 109 8.74 12.98 -3.21
N GLU A 110 9.11 13.31 -4.45
CA GLU A 110 9.83 12.41 -5.34
C GLU A 110 11.34 12.63 -5.23
N ILE A 111 12.05 11.64 -4.65
CA ILE A 111 13.48 11.72 -4.37
C ILE A 111 14.28 11.00 -5.47
N ASP A 112 15.16 11.70 -6.15
CA ASP A 112 16.10 11.10 -7.12
C ASP A 112 17.30 10.46 -6.40
N GLN A 113 17.04 9.38 -5.66
CA GLN A 113 18.07 8.61 -4.95
C GLN A 113 17.72 7.13 -4.93
N SER A 114 18.66 6.31 -5.43
CA SER A 114 18.52 4.86 -5.50
C SER A 114 19.25 4.12 -4.38
N ASP A 115 20.22 4.76 -3.72
CA ASP A 115 20.91 4.20 -2.55
C ASP A 115 19.99 4.22 -1.32
N PRO A 116 19.65 3.06 -0.72
CA PRO A 116 18.74 2.98 0.41
C PRO A 116 19.21 3.77 1.64
N GLN A 117 20.51 3.79 1.92
CA GLN A 117 21.04 4.49 3.10
C GLN A 117 20.95 5.99 2.91
N LYS A 118 21.28 6.49 1.72
CA LYS A 118 21.10 7.92 1.41
C LYS A 118 19.62 8.30 1.41
N LEU A 119 18.74 7.42 0.92
CA LEU A 119 17.30 7.64 0.95
C LEU A 119 16.78 7.75 2.39
N ILE A 120 17.23 6.86 3.29
CA ILE A 120 16.92 6.92 4.74
C ILE A 120 17.37 8.26 5.34
N GLU A 121 18.61 8.69 5.07
CA GLU A 121 19.11 9.98 5.60
C GLU A 121 18.26 11.16 5.12
N ILE A 122 17.90 11.19 3.84
CA ILE A 122 17.06 12.25 3.28
C ILE A 122 15.69 12.24 3.96
N ILE A 123 15.01 11.09 4.03
CA ILE A 123 13.65 11.01 4.58
C ILE A 123 13.64 11.33 6.08
N ALA A 124 14.59 10.79 6.84
CA ALA A 124 14.69 11.06 8.28
C ALA A 124 14.91 12.55 8.57
N SER A 125 15.68 13.24 7.72
CA SER A 125 15.90 14.70 7.86
C SER A 125 14.62 15.54 7.71
N LEU A 126 13.56 14.98 7.13
CA LEU A 126 12.26 15.64 6.91
C LEU A 126 11.30 15.52 8.11
N GLU A 127 11.64 14.76 9.16
CA GLU A 127 10.81 14.56 10.37
C GLU A 127 10.25 15.87 10.99
N PRO A 128 11.01 16.98 11.06
CA PRO A 128 10.47 18.22 11.62
C PRO A 128 9.26 18.78 10.84
N THR A 129 9.18 18.51 9.53
CA THR A 129 8.12 19.03 8.66
C THR A 129 6.81 18.26 8.81
N PHE A 130 6.88 16.95 8.98
CA PHE A 130 5.74 16.04 8.82
C PHE A 130 5.22 15.52 10.15
N GLY A 131 3.91 15.28 10.20
CA GLY A 131 3.26 14.54 11.29
C GLY A 131 3.29 13.03 11.07
N ALA A 132 3.49 12.57 9.84
CA ALA A 132 3.70 11.16 9.47
C ALA A 132 4.34 11.04 8.07
N ILE A 133 4.95 9.89 7.78
CA ILE A 133 5.50 9.55 6.46
C ILE A 133 4.75 8.35 5.87
N ASN A 134 4.30 8.51 4.63
CA ASN A 134 3.76 7.45 3.81
C ASN A 134 4.77 7.12 2.70
N LEU A 135 5.45 5.99 2.82
CA LEU A 135 6.38 5.50 1.78
C LEU A 135 5.58 4.85 0.66
N GLU A 136 5.95 5.15 -0.59
CA GLU A 136 5.30 4.59 -1.78
C GLU A 136 6.23 4.25 -2.93
N ASP A 137 5.86 3.21 -3.68
CA ASP A 137 6.47 2.82 -4.95
C ASP A 137 8.01 2.69 -4.84
N ILE A 138 8.50 2.14 -3.72
CA ILE A 138 9.90 1.81 -3.48
C ILE A 138 10.08 0.30 -3.70
N LYS A 139 11.00 -0.09 -4.58
CA LYS A 139 11.21 -1.50 -4.93
C LYS A 139 11.67 -2.34 -3.74
N ALA A 140 11.31 -3.63 -3.78
CA ALA A 140 11.89 -4.64 -2.91
C ALA A 140 13.25 -5.12 -3.45
N PRO A 141 14.21 -5.51 -2.58
CA PRO A 141 14.10 -5.59 -1.11
C PRO A 141 14.38 -4.26 -0.38
N GLU A 142 14.75 -3.19 -1.10
CA GLU A 142 15.18 -1.93 -0.50
C GLU A 142 14.10 -1.28 0.39
N CYS A 143 12.82 -1.36 0.00
CA CYS A 143 11.71 -0.84 0.78
C CYS A 143 11.65 -1.37 2.23
N PHE A 144 12.03 -2.63 2.46
CA PHE A 144 12.04 -3.21 3.81
C PHE A 144 13.11 -2.56 4.69
N VAL A 145 14.30 -2.34 4.13
CA VAL A 145 15.43 -1.72 4.83
C VAL A 145 15.11 -0.26 5.14
N VAL A 146 14.55 0.45 4.16
CA VAL A 146 14.15 1.86 4.30
C VAL A 146 13.06 2.02 5.35
N GLU A 147 11.98 1.25 5.26
CA GLU A 147 10.87 1.35 6.21
C GLU A 147 11.32 1.04 7.64
N LYS A 148 12.03 -0.07 7.85
CA LYS A 148 12.49 -0.48 9.18
C LYS A 148 13.40 0.57 9.81
N ALA A 149 14.39 1.06 9.07
CA ALA A 149 15.32 2.07 9.58
C ALA A 149 14.62 3.39 9.94
N LEU A 150 13.62 3.80 9.13
CA LEU A 150 12.85 5.02 9.41
C LEU A 150 11.91 4.84 10.61
N GLN A 151 11.25 3.70 10.75
CA GLN A 151 10.43 3.38 11.93
C GLN A 151 11.26 3.35 13.22
N GLU A 152 12.52 2.91 13.16
CA GLU A 152 13.43 2.90 14.32
C GLU A 152 13.99 4.28 14.66
N ARG A 153 14.18 5.15 13.65
CA ARG A 153 14.85 6.45 13.81
C ARG A 153 13.91 7.61 14.07
N MET A 154 12.71 7.59 13.48
CA MET A 154 11.79 8.73 13.51
C MET A 154 10.78 8.64 14.66
N ASN A 155 10.39 9.78 15.24
CA ASN A 155 9.36 9.86 16.28
C ASN A 155 7.96 10.20 15.72
N ILE A 156 7.74 9.90 14.45
CA ILE A 156 6.46 10.03 13.75
C ILE A 156 6.15 8.72 13.03
N PRO A 157 4.88 8.39 12.79
CA PRO A 157 4.54 7.12 12.18
C PRO A 157 5.05 7.10 10.73
N VAL A 158 5.74 6.02 10.39
CA VAL A 158 6.21 5.69 9.04
C VAL A 158 5.49 4.43 8.59
N PHE A 159 4.87 4.48 7.42
CA PHE A 159 4.08 3.38 6.87
C PHE A 159 4.28 3.26 5.37
N HIS A 160 4.59 2.06 4.90
CA HIS A 160 4.64 1.76 3.48
C HIS A 160 3.28 1.23 2.98
N ASP A 161 2.60 1.99 2.12
CA ASP A 161 1.22 1.67 1.71
C ASP A 161 1.14 0.46 0.77
N ASP A 162 2.06 0.32 -0.19
CA ASP A 162 2.13 -0.89 -1.03
C ASP A 162 2.31 -2.19 -0.23
N GLN A 163 2.95 -2.13 0.94
CA GLN A 163 3.14 -3.29 1.81
C GLN A 163 1.94 -3.50 2.73
N HIS A 164 1.80 -2.62 3.72
CA HIS A 164 0.88 -2.82 4.82
C HIS A 164 -0.54 -2.40 4.45
N GLY A 165 -0.70 -1.39 3.60
CA GLY A 165 -2.02 -0.96 3.09
C GLY A 165 -2.66 -2.08 2.28
N THR A 166 -1.90 -2.65 1.35
CA THR A 166 -2.32 -3.84 0.56
C THR A 166 -2.66 -5.01 1.48
N ALA A 167 -1.80 -5.28 2.48
CA ALA A 167 -2.05 -6.34 3.45
C ALA A 167 -3.37 -6.16 4.21
N ILE A 168 -3.65 -4.96 4.69
CA ILE A 168 -4.88 -4.66 5.45
C ILE A 168 -6.12 -4.87 4.58
N VAL A 169 -6.14 -4.31 3.36
CA VAL A 169 -7.33 -4.43 2.51
C VAL A 169 -7.52 -5.87 1.99
N ALA A 170 -6.43 -6.60 1.71
CA ALA A 170 -6.48 -8.02 1.38
C ALA A 170 -6.95 -8.87 2.57
N GLY A 171 -6.47 -8.56 3.78
CA GLY A 171 -6.89 -9.20 5.03
C GLY A 171 -8.38 -9.00 5.31
N ALA A 172 -8.90 -7.79 5.10
CA ALA A 172 -10.32 -7.48 5.24
C ALA A 172 -11.15 -8.24 4.17
N ALA A 173 -10.70 -8.22 2.92
CA ALA A 173 -11.35 -8.93 1.83
C ALA A 173 -11.40 -10.44 2.07
N ILE A 174 -10.29 -11.06 2.51
CA ILE A 174 -10.22 -12.48 2.85
C ILE A 174 -11.12 -12.79 4.03
N SER A 175 -11.06 -12.00 5.11
CA SER A 175 -11.87 -12.25 6.31
C SER A 175 -13.37 -12.22 5.98
N ASN A 176 -13.82 -11.24 5.18
CA ASN A 176 -15.21 -11.17 4.73
C ASN A 176 -15.55 -12.26 3.70
N GLY A 177 -14.64 -12.55 2.77
CA GLY A 177 -14.80 -13.62 1.78
C GLY A 177 -14.98 -15.00 2.41
N LEU A 178 -14.15 -15.34 3.40
CA LEU A 178 -14.22 -16.60 4.15
C LEU A 178 -15.54 -16.75 4.91
N ARG A 179 -16.08 -15.67 5.48
CA ARG A 179 -17.41 -15.67 6.10
C ARG A 179 -18.51 -15.96 5.09
N ILE A 180 -18.42 -15.42 3.87
CA ILE A 180 -19.40 -15.66 2.80
C ILE A 180 -19.36 -17.11 2.30
N VAL A 181 -18.16 -17.70 2.22
CA VAL A 181 -18.00 -19.10 1.76
C VAL A 181 -18.06 -20.13 2.89
N ASP A 182 -18.34 -19.70 4.11
CA ASP A 182 -18.45 -20.53 5.33
C ASP A 182 -17.17 -21.35 5.62
N LYS A 183 -16.01 -20.67 5.61
CA LYS A 183 -14.70 -21.26 5.91
C LYS A 183 -14.01 -20.50 7.03
N LYS A 184 -13.17 -21.21 7.79
CA LYS A 184 -12.37 -20.64 8.87
C LYS A 184 -10.92 -20.42 8.43
N ILE A 185 -10.32 -19.31 8.83
CA ILE A 185 -8.98 -18.91 8.37
C ILE A 185 -7.89 -19.91 8.79
N GLU A 186 -8.07 -20.60 9.92
CA GLU A 186 -7.14 -21.61 10.42
C GLU A 186 -7.17 -22.93 9.64
N ASP A 187 -8.18 -23.13 8.77
CA ASP A 187 -8.41 -24.38 8.05
C ASP A 187 -8.19 -24.25 6.53
N VAL A 188 -8.11 -23.02 6.00
CA VAL A 188 -7.96 -22.80 4.55
C VAL A 188 -6.55 -23.04 4.05
N LYS A 189 -6.46 -23.58 2.83
CA LYS A 189 -5.23 -23.61 2.02
C LYS A 189 -5.15 -22.36 1.15
N LEU A 190 -4.06 -21.62 1.29
CA LEU A 190 -3.82 -20.38 0.56
C LEU A 190 -2.65 -20.55 -0.41
N VAL A 191 -2.87 -20.16 -1.66
CA VAL A 191 -1.86 -20.09 -2.69
C VAL A 191 -1.63 -18.62 -3.04
N ALA A 192 -0.42 -18.12 -2.77
CA ALA A 192 -0.04 -16.74 -3.05
C ALA A 192 0.93 -16.69 -4.22
N THR A 193 0.73 -15.74 -5.14
CA THR A 193 1.69 -15.47 -6.22
C THR A 193 2.30 -14.08 -6.06
N GLY A 194 3.61 -14.01 -6.27
CA GLY A 194 4.44 -12.82 -6.05
C GLY A 194 5.27 -12.98 -4.79
N GLY A 195 6.59 -12.99 -4.91
CA GLY A 195 7.54 -13.07 -3.78
C GLY A 195 8.04 -11.71 -3.28
N GLY A 196 7.33 -10.62 -3.63
CA GLY A 196 7.68 -9.25 -3.29
C GLY A 196 7.06 -8.75 -1.99
N ALA A 197 7.28 -7.48 -1.68
CA ALA A 197 6.93 -6.88 -0.39
C ALA A 197 5.44 -6.91 -0.06
N ALA A 198 4.56 -6.57 -1.02
CA ALA A 198 3.12 -6.61 -0.83
C ALA A 198 2.61 -8.02 -0.45
N SER A 199 3.05 -9.05 -1.17
CA SER A 199 2.61 -10.43 -0.94
C SER A 199 3.10 -10.98 0.41
N LEU A 200 4.37 -10.74 0.75
CA LEU A 200 4.92 -11.16 2.03
C LEU A 200 4.23 -10.45 3.21
N ALA A 201 3.96 -9.14 3.09
CA ALA A 201 3.21 -8.39 4.09
C ALA A 201 1.77 -8.89 4.25
N CYS A 202 1.08 -9.22 3.15
CA CYS A 202 -0.24 -9.84 3.19
C CYS A 202 -0.21 -11.18 3.94
N LEU A 203 0.76 -12.04 3.62
CA LEU A 203 0.90 -13.34 4.27
C LEU A 203 1.20 -13.21 5.77
N ASP A 204 2.13 -12.33 6.15
CA ASP A 204 2.48 -12.10 7.56
C ASP A 204 1.26 -11.57 8.34
N LEU A 205 0.47 -10.65 7.77
CA LEU A 205 -0.76 -10.17 8.40
C LEU A 205 -1.82 -11.28 8.52
N LEU A 206 -2.06 -12.06 7.45
CA LEU A 206 -3.03 -13.17 7.48
C LEU A 206 -2.64 -14.23 8.51
N VAL A 207 -1.36 -14.55 8.65
CA VAL A 207 -0.86 -15.45 9.69
C VAL A 207 -1.14 -14.88 11.07
N SER A 208 -0.95 -13.57 11.26
CA SER A 208 -1.29 -12.90 12.53
C SER A 208 -2.80 -12.89 12.84
N LEU A 209 -3.65 -13.06 11.81
CA LEU A 209 -5.11 -13.18 11.94
C LEU A 209 -5.57 -14.64 12.13
N GLY A 210 -4.67 -15.62 12.09
CA GLY A 210 -4.96 -17.03 12.36
C GLY A 210 -4.70 -18.00 11.21
N LEU A 211 -4.27 -17.52 10.03
CA LEU A 211 -3.87 -18.40 8.93
C LEU A 211 -2.66 -19.24 9.35
N LYS A 212 -2.78 -20.56 9.23
CA LYS A 212 -1.65 -21.46 9.50
C LYS A 212 -0.61 -21.31 8.41
N ARG A 213 0.64 -20.97 8.78
CA ARG A 213 1.75 -20.84 7.84
C ARG A 213 1.99 -22.13 7.06
N GLU A 214 1.72 -23.28 7.66
CA GLU A 214 1.77 -24.57 6.98
C GLU A 214 0.68 -24.82 5.94
N ASN A 215 -0.30 -23.92 5.80
CA ASN A 215 -1.31 -23.98 4.75
C ASN A 215 -1.03 -23.00 3.61
N VAL A 216 0.10 -22.28 3.67
CA VAL A 216 0.51 -21.31 2.64
C VAL A 216 1.46 -21.96 1.64
N SER A 217 1.16 -21.80 0.36
CA SER A 217 2.11 -22.05 -0.74
C SER A 217 2.41 -20.71 -1.43
N LEU A 218 3.65 -20.24 -1.32
CA LEU A 218 4.14 -19.04 -1.99
C LEU A 218 4.78 -19.43 -3.34
N ILE A 219 4.45 -18.70 -4.40
CA ILE A 219 5.01 -18.86 -5.74
C ILE A 219 5.59 -17.52 -6.19
N ASP A 220 6.84 -17.52 -6.62
CA ASP A 220 7.48 -16.36 -7.28
C ASP A 220 7.88 -16.70 -8.71
N ILE A 221 8.78 -15.90 -9.31
CA ILE A 221 9.17 -16.04 -10.71
C ILE A 221 9.86 -17.38 -11.02
N GLU A 222 10.52 -18.00 -10.06
CA GLU A 222 11.18 -19.31 -10.23
C GLU A 222 10.26 -20.49 -9.85
N GLY A 223 9.02 -20.21 -9.47
CA GLY A 223 8.03 -21.21 -9.08
C GLY A 223 7.80 -21.29 -7.57
N VAL A 224 7.42 -22.47 -7.08
CA VAL A 224 7.07 -22.68 -5.67
C VAL A 224 8.28 -22.40 -4.77
N VAL A 225 8.06 -21.69 -3.67
CA VAL A 225 9.05 -21.46 -2.62
C VAL A 225 9.07 -22.69 -1.71
N TYR A 226 10.12 -23.52 -1.85
CA TYR A 226 10.24 -24.80 -1.16
C TYR A 226 11.56 -24.93 -0.37
N VAL A 227 11.55 -25.81 0.63
CA VAL A 227 12.74 -26.06 1.47
C VAL A 227 13.87 -26.66 0.62
N GLY A 228 15.00 -25.96 0.55
CA GLY A 228 16.18 -26.36 -0.22
C GLY A 228 16.27 -25.74 -1.61
N ARG A 229 15.35 -24.85 -2.00
CA ARG A 229 15.49 -23.98 -3.18
C ARG A 229 16.66 -23.01 -2.97
N LYS A 230 17.41 -22.69 -4.03
CA LYS A 230 18.57 -21.78 -3.96
C LYS A 230 18.34 -20.48 -4.73
N GLU A 231 17.54 -20.56 -5.78
CA GLU A 231 17.31 -19.51 -6.77
C GLU A 231 16.38 -18.45 -6.20
N ASP A 232 16.82 -17.19 -6.24
CA ASP A 232 16.04 -16.03 -5.77
C ASP A 232 15.45 -16.27 -4.37
N MET A 233 16.27 -16.67 -3.38
CA MET A 233 15.82 -16.85 -1.99
C MET A 233 16.39 -15.74 -1.11
N ASN A 234 15.61 -15.35 -0.10
CA ASN A 234 16.01 -14.37 0.91
C ASN A 234 15.34 -14.71 2.26
N GLU A 235 15.80 -14.06 3.33
CA GLU A 235 15.32 -14.31 4.70
C GLU A 235 13.80 -14.11 4.89
N TYR A 236 13.18 -13.29 4.04
CA TYR A 236 11.74 -13.02 4.09
C TYR A 236 10.95 -14.16 3.43
N LYS A 237 11.41 -14.65 2.28
CA LYS A 237 10.79 -15.78 1.55
C LYS A 237 11.03 -17.11 2.24
N ASP A 238 12.19 -17.31 2.87
CA ASP A 238 12.54 -18.54 3.58
C ASP A 238 11.48 -18.95 4.62
N ARG A 239 10.84 -17.96 5.27
CA ARG A 239 9.76 -18.21 6.25
C ARG A 239 8.56 -18.95 5.65
N TYR A 240 8.33 -18.83 4.35
CA TYR A 240 7.23 -19.46 3.63
C TYR A 240 7.66 -20.67 2.80
N ALA A 241 8.91 -21.13 2.93
CA ALA A 241 9.41 -22.31 2.26
C ALA A 241 8.71 -23.59 2.76
N ARG A 242 8.09 -24.33 1.82
CA ARG A 242 7.34 -25.55 2.11
C ARG A 242 8.14 -26.82 1.81
N LYS A 243 7.98 -27.86 2.65
CA LYS A 243 8.41 -29.22 2.29
C LYS A 243 7.37 -29.82 1.33
N THR A 244 7.55 -29.60 0.04
CA THR A 244 6.62 -30.08 -1.01
C THR A 244 7.37 -30.55 -2.27
N LYS A 245 6.69 -31.38 -3.06
CA LYS A 245 7.12 -31.79 -4.42
C LYS A 245 6.63 -30.83 -5.50
N ASP A 246 5.70 -29.94 -5.18
CA ASP A 246 5.15 -28.96 -6.12
C ASP A 246 6.25 -28.00 -6.60
N ARG A 247 6.24 -27.65 -7.89
CA ARG A 247 7.22 -26.72 -8.48
C ARG A 247 6.58 -25.57 -9.22
N THR A 248 5.37 -25.76 -9.71
CA THR A 248 4.63 -24.76 -10.47
C THR A 248 3.37 -24.30 -9.73
N LEU A 249 2.79 -23.18 -10.19
CA LEU A 249 1.46 -22.76 -9.74
C LEU A 249 0.40 -23.84 -9.99
N ASP A 250 0.48 -24.55 -11.12
CA ASP A 250 -0.48 -25.60 -11.47
C ASP A 250 -0.44 -26.80 -10.52
N ASP A 251 0.74 -27.10 -9.95
CA ASP A 251 0.91 -28.14 -8.94
C ASP A 251 0.28 -27.70 -7.60
N ALA A 252 0.60 -26.48 -7.16
CA ALA A 252 0.26 -25.97 -5.83
C ALA A 252 -1.21 -25.53 -5.68
N ILE A 253 -1.89 -25.16 -6.77
CA ILE A 253 -3.26 -24.61 -6.76
C ILE A 253 -4.35 -25.66 -6.44
N LYS A 254 -3.99 -26.94 -6.48
CA LYS A 254 -4.93 -28.03 -6.25
C LYS A 254 -5.53 -27.96 -4.85
N ASP A 255 -6.85 -28.05 -4.76
CA ASP A 255 -7.63 -27.97 -3.52
C ASP A 255 -7.39 -26.68 -2.72
N ALA A 256 -6.89 -25.61 -3.35
CA ALA A 256 -6.70 -24.32 -2.70
C ALA A 256 -8.06 -23.65 -2.44
N ASP A 257 -8.24 -23.12 -1.23
CA ASP A 257 -9.44 -22.38 -0.82
C ASP A 257 -9.32 -20.90 -1.16
N VAL A 258 -8.10 -20.36 -1.09
CA VAL A 258 -7.79 -18.96 -1.35
C VAL A 258 -6.67 -18.85 -2.37
N PHE A 259 -6.88 -18.01 -3.38
CA PHE A 259 -5.80 -17.53 -4.25
C PHE A 259 -5.55 -16.05 -3.98
N LEU A 260 -4.31 -15.68 -3.65
CA LEU A 260 -3.87 -14.30 -3.47
C LEU A 260 -2.86 -13.94 -4.55
N GLY A 261 -3.32 -13.22 -5.56
CA GLY A 261 -2.53 -12.73 -6.68
C GLY A 261 -2.01 -11.32 -6.44
N LEU A 262 -0.69 -11.17 -6.35
CA LEU A 262 0.03 -9.90 -6.29
C LEU A 262 1.27 -9.97 -7.21
N SER A 263 1.07 -10.36 -8.47
CA SER A 263 2.18 -10.62 -9.38
C SER A 263 1.96 -10.10 -10.80
N ALA A 264 1.55 -10.97 -11.73
CA ALA A 264 1.64 -10.73 -13.16
C ALA A 264 0.31 -11.03 -13.88
N PRO A 265 0.03 -10.33 -14.99
CA PRO A 265 -1.23 -10.46 -15.70
C PRO A 265 -1.42 -11.86 -16.29
N GLY A 266 -2.62 -12.41 -16.13
CA GLY A 266 -3.05 -13.64 -16.80
C GLY A 266 -2.35 -14.93 -16.36
N ILE A 267 -1.64 -14.95 -15.23
CA ILE A 267 -0.92 -16.16 -14.80
C ILE A 267 -1.84 -17.26 -14.27
N LEU A 268 -3.01 -16.91 -13.71
CA LEU A 268 -3.95 -17.87 -13.18
C LEU A 268 -4.88 -18.33 -14.32
N LYS A 269 -4.61 -19.52 -14.86
CA LYS A 269 -5.35 -20.03 -16.02
C LYS A 269 -6.71 -20.63 -15.60
N PRO A 270 -7.76 -20.57 -16.44
CA PRO A 270 -9.05 -21.18 -16.12
C PRO A 270 -8.96 -22.69 -15.79
N ALA A 271 -8.00 -23.41 -16.37
CA ALA A 271 -7.76 -24.82 -16.06
C ALA A 271 -7.26 -25.04 -14.61
N MET A 272 -6.47 -24.09 -14.08
CA MET A 272 -6.00 -24.10 -12.69
C MET A 272 -7.15 -23.81 -11.72
N VAL A 273 -8.00 -22.84 -12.06
CA VAL A 273 -9.17 -22.46 -11.23
C VAL A 273 -10.13 -23.65 -11.04
N LYS A 274 -10.28 -24.53 -12.04
CA LYS A 274 -11.08 -25.76 -11.91
C LYS A 274 -10.53 -26.76 -10.89
N LYS A 275 -9.24 -26.69 -10.55
CA LYS A 275 -8.59 -27.58 -9.58
C LYS A 275 -8.67 -27.07 -8.15
N MET A 276 -9.14 -25.84 -7.94
CA MET A 276 -9.32 -25.26 -6.60
C MET A 276 -10.45 -25.96 -5.84
N ALA A 277 -10.50 -25.76 -4.53
CA ALA A 277 -11.57 -26.28 -3.68
C ALA A 277 -12.94 -25.67 -4.03
N ASP A 278 -14.00 -26.26 -3.49
CA ASP A 278 -15.35 -25.70 -3.61
C ASP A 278 -15.44 -24.32 -2.98
N LYS A 279 -16.15 -23.39 -3.62
CA LYS A 279 -16.29 -21.98 -3.19
C LYS A 279 -14.94 -21.32 -2.88
N PRO A 280 -13.95 -21.29 -3.81
CA PRO A 280 -12.70 -20.63 -3.54
C PRO A 280 -12.90 -19.11 -3.57
N PHE A 281 -12.08 -18.43 -2.78
CA PHE A 281 -11.96 -16.98 -2.76
C PHE A 281 -10.71 -16.58 -3.55
N ILE A 282 -10.89 -15.82 -4.63
CA ILE A 282 -9.82 -15.47 -5.56
C ILE A 282 -9.63 -13.95 -5.52
N LEU A 283 -8.47 -13.50 -5.08
CA LEU A 283 -8.04 -12.10 -5.17
C LEU A 283 -7.02 -12.00 -6.30
N ALA A 284 -7.41 -11.39 -7.42
CA ALA A 284 -6.52 -11.15 -8.55
C ALA A 284 -6.18 -9.65 -8.61
N LEU A 285 -5.14 -9.25 -7.87
CA LEU A 285 -4.85 -7.86 -7.56
C LEU A 285 -3.76 -7.23 -8.45
N ALA A 286 -3.21 -7.96 -9.44
CA ALA A 286 -2.29 -7.36 -10.41
C ALA A 286 -2.95 -6.21 -11.19
N ASN A 287 -2.18 -5.13 -11.37
CA ASN A 287 -2.60 -3.93 -12.10
C ASN A 287 -1.67 -3.67 -13.31
N PRO A 288 -2.19 -3.13 -14.42
CA PRO A 288 -3.60 -2.82 -14.70
C PRO A 288 -4.45 -4.04 -15.10
N THR A 289 -3.81 -5.17 -15.40
CA THR A 289 -4.47 -6.40 -15.85
C THR A 289 -4.30 -7.49 -14.77
N PRO A 290 -5.40 -8.09 -14.27
CA PRO A 290 -5.36 -9.06 -13.19
C PRO A 290 -4.76 -10.41 -13.61
N GLU A 291 -4.44 -11.25 -12.63
CA GLU A 291 -3.97 -12.64 -12.81
C GLU A 291 -4.99 -13.50 -13.56
N ILE A 292 -6.29 -13.21 -13.38
CA ILE A 292 -7.41 -13.75 -14.15
C ILE A 292 -8.55 -12.72 -14.13
N THR A 293 -9.31 -12.61 -15.22
CA THR A 293 -10.50 -11.75 -15.23
C THR A 293 -11.69 -12.40 -14.51
N PRO A 294 -12.60 -11.62 -13.90
CA PRO A 294 -13.85 -12.15 -13.34
C PRO A 294 -14.65 -13.01 -14.31
N GLU A 295 -14.70 -12.63 -15.58
CA GLU A 295 -15.41 -13.36 -16.63
C GLU A 295 -14.78 -14.74 -16.89
N GLU A 296 -13.46 -14.82 -17.02
CA GLU A 296 -12.76 -16.09 -17.22
C GLU A 296 -12.87 -17.01 -16.01
N CYS A 297 -12.76 -16.45 -14.80
CA CYS A 297 -12.95 -17.20 -13.57
C CYS A 297 -14.37 -17.78 -13.47
N LYS A 298 -15.39 -16.94 -13.66
CA LYS A 298 -16.80 -17.33 -13.50
C LYS A 298 -17.27 -18.33 -14.56
N LYS A 299 -16.66 -18.32 -15.76
CA LYS A 299 -16.94 -19.34 -16.80
C LYS A 299 -16.61 -20.76 -16.35
N VAL A 300 -15.59 -20.93 -15.50
CA VAL A 300 -15.11 -22.26 -15.09
C VAL A 300 -15.43 -22.61 -13.63
N ARG A 301 -15.69 -21.60 -12.80
CA ARG A 301 -16.02 -21.73 -11.38
C ARG A 301 -17.11 -20.70 -11.01
N PRO A 302 -18.38 -20.94 -11.40
CA PRO A 302 -19.46 -19.97 -11.20
C PRO A 302 -19.66 -19.55 -9.73
N ASP A 303 -19.43 -20.49 -8.82
CA ASP A 303 -19.58 -20.31 -7.37
C ASP A 303 -18.31 -19.76 -6.69
N ALA A 304 -17.24 -19.41 -7.44
CA ALA A 304 -16.08 -18.72 -6.86
C ALA A 304 -16.45 -17.29 -6.50
N VAL A 305 -15.90 -16.78 -5.39
CA VAL A 305 -15.98 -15.36 -5.07
C VAL A 305 -14.68 -14.74 -5.55
N ILE A 306 -14.77 -13.69 -6.39
CA ILE A 306 -13.60 -13.06 -6.99
C ILE A 306 -13.58 -11.56 -6.69
N ALA A 307 -12.38 -11.05 -6.43
CA ALA A 307 -12.06 -9.66 -6.18
C ALA A 307 -10.85 -9.24 -7.04
N THR A 308 -10.80 -7.96 -7.42
CA THR A 308 -9.69 -7.40 -8.22
C THR A 308 -9.26 -6.03 -7.71
N GLY A 309 -8.13 -5.50 -8.18
CA GLY A 309 -7.71 -4.12 -7.91
C GLY A 309 -8.50 -3.06 -8.69
N ARG A 310 -9.32 -3.46 -9.67
CA ARG A 310 -9.93 -2.56 -10.65
C ARG A 310 -11.28 -2.01 -10.19
N SER A 311 -11.51 -0.72 -10.45
CA SER A 311 -12.75 -0.02 -10.07
C SER A 311 -13.94 -0.34 -10.97
N ASP A 312 -13.72 -0.90 -12.16
CA ASP A 312 -14.78 -1.27 -13.10
C ASP A 312 -15.32 -2.69 -12.88
N TYR A 313 -14.78 -3.43 -11.91
CA TYR A 313 -15.29 -4.72 -11.47
C TYR A 313 -15.91 -4.65 -10.06
N PRO A 314 -16.88 -5.53 -9.73
CA PRO A 314 -17.33 -5.72 -8.36
C PRO A 314 -16.19 -6.15 -7.43
N ASN A 315 -16.35 -5.95 -6.12
CA ASN A 315 -15.39 -6.35 -5.09
C ASN A 315 -13.99 -5.78 -5.32
N GLN A 316 -13.91 -4.47 -5.56
CA GLN A 316 -12.62 -3.80 -5.68
C GLN A 316 -11.88 -3.83 -4.34
N VAL A 317 -10.67 -4.38 -4.36
CA VAL A 317 -9.71 -4.30 -3.24
C VAL A 317 -8.72 -3.20 -3.56
N ASN A 318 -8.78 -2.09 -2.83
CA ASN A 318 -7.97 -0.91 -3.10
C ASN A 318 -7.53 -0.26 -1.79
N ASN A 319 -6.23 0.05 -1.70
CA ASN A 319 -5.59 0.63 -0.53
C ASN A 319 -6.22 1.95 -0.07
N VAL A 320 -6.98 2.64 -0.94
CA VAL A 320 -7.79 3.83 -0.59
C VAL A 320 -8.77 3.59 0.56
N LEU A 321 -9.17 2.33 0.80
CA LEU A 321 -10.01 1.96 1.95
C LEU A 321 -9.24 1.94 3.28
N CYS A 322 -7.90 2.00 3.25
CA CYS A 322 -7.03 1.90 4.40
C CYS A 322 -6.28 3.20 4.69
N PHE A 323 -5.33 3.60 3.82
CA PHE A 323 -4.33 4.61 4.18
C PHE A 323 -4.92 5.96 4.64
N PRO A 324 -6.01 6.52 4.05
CA PRO A 324 -6.50 7.81 4.52
C PRO A 324 -6.98 7.73 5.97
N PHE A 325 -7.70 6.66 6.31
CA PHE A 325 -8.36 6.50 7.60
C PHE A 325 -7.40 6.00 8.68
N LEU A 326 -6.45 5.13 8.32
CA LEU A 326 -5.39 4.69 9.23
C LEU A 326 -4.54 5.87 9.70
N PHE A 327 -4.09 6.71 8.76
CA PHE A 327 -3.33 7.92 9.12
C PHE A 327 -4.20 8.93 9.87
N ARG A 328 -5.50 9.06 9.55
CA ARG A 328 -6.41 9.93 10.31
C ARG A 328 -6.40 9.55 11.78
N GLY A 329 -6.63 8.27 12.07
CA GLY A 329 -6.60 7.75 13.43
C GLY A 329 -5.23 7.93 14.11
N ALA A 330 -4.14 7.65 13.39
CA ALA A 330 -2.78 7.82 13.92
C ALA A 330 -2.46 9.29 14.28
N LEU A 331 -2.82 10.23 13.39
CA LEU A 331 -2.58 11.65 13.60
C LEU A 331 -3.47 12.24 14.71
N ASP A 332 -4.73 11.80 14.80
CA ASP A 332 -5.69 12.28 15.82
C ASP A 332 -5.23 12.00 17.25
N VAL A 333 -4.50 10.91 17.46
CA VAL A 333 -3.99 10.52 18.79
C VAL A 333 -2.52 10.87 18.99
N GLY A 334 -1.88 11.53 18.01
CA GLY A 334 -0.44 11.82 18.05
C GLY A 334 0.42 10.56 18.13
N ALA A 335 0.01 9.46 17.47
CA ALA A 335 0.75 8.21 17.48
C ALA A 335 2.16 8.41 16.91
N THR A 336 3.15 7.78 17.52
CA THR A 336 4.55 7.79 17.02
C THR A 336 4.86 6.60 16.12
N VAL A 337 3.97 5.61 16.06
CA VAL A 337 4.13 4.39 15.26
C VAL A 337 2.76 3.87 14.80
N ILE A 338 2.74 3.20 13.64
CA ILE A 338 1.62 2.34 13.22
C ILE A 338 2.04 0.89 13.48
N ASN A 339 1.54 0.31 14.57
CA ASN A 339 1.89 -1.04 15.00
C ASN A 339 0.95 -2.12 14.43
N ASP A 340 1.28 -3.40 14.65
CA ASP A 340 0.49 -4.51 14.09
C ASP A 340 -0.94 -4.60 14.66
N GLU A 341 -1.17 -4.18 15.90
CA GLU A 341 -2.52 -4.15 16.48
C GLU A 341 -3.39 -3.09 15.80
N MET A 342 -2.82 -1.93 15.43
CA MET A 342 -3.52 -0.94 14.60
C MET A 342 -3.85 -1.50 13.21
N LYS A 343 -2.93 -2.25 12.59
CA LYS A 343 -3.17 -2.89 11.28
C LYS A 343 -4.31 -3.92 11.37
N LYS A 344 -4.32 -4.76 12.41
CA LYS A 344 -5.42 -5.72 12.67
C LYS A 344 -6.74 -5.00 12.95
N ALA A 345 -6.71 -3.93 13.74
CA ALA A 345 -7.91 -3.12 14.00
C ALA A 345 -8.51 -2.56 12.71
N CYS A 346 -7.66 -2.09 11.78
CA CYS A 346 -8.12 -1.65 10.46
C CYS A 346 -8.73 -2.79 9.65
N VAL A 347 -8.16 -4.01 9.68
CA VAL A 347 -8.77 -5.18 9.02
C VAL A 347 -10.19 -5.42 9.51
N TRP A 348 -10.43 -5.37 10.82
CA TRP A 348 -11.74 -5.64 11.40
C TRP A 348 -12.74 -4.49 11.23
N ALA A 349 -12.24 -3.27 11.03
CA ALA A 349 -13.08 -2.09 10.79
C ALA A 349 -13.63 -2.03 9.35
N ILE A 350 -12.95 -2.67 8.38
CA ILE A 350 -13.30 -2.72 6.96
C ILE A 350 -14.20 -3.94 6.67
#